data_AF-A0A8X7RW14-F1
#
_entry.id   AF-A0A8X7RW14-F1
#
_cell.length_a   1.000
_cell.length_b   1.000
_cell.length_c   1.000
_cell.angle_alpha   90.00
_cell.angle_beta   90.00
_cell.angle_gamma   90.00
#
_symmetry.space_group_name_H-M   'P 1'
#
loop_
_entity.id
_entity.type
_entity.pdbx_description
1 polymer ?
#
loop_
_entity_poly.entity_id
_entity_poly.type
_entity_poly.pdbx_seq_one_letter_code
_entity_poly.pdbx_strand_id
1 'polypeptide(L)'
;MVNFGAIAPNDDESVKLFLSIGLDEKTVTTTINNPKVTANLTAVIHESGVTNGCDRTTGNLLYTVATKHHSNLLLHRPTLFKYIVSSKIKTLAQLDAAVLFFDNHAPEDFKLNEFEEACGVGVEVSAEDIEKAADELLKRIRKQSWSSSTELMWVNCLDMSGKVCHGQILRL
;
A
#
# COMPACT_ATOMS: atom_id res chain seq x y z
N MET A 1 37.76 19.41 -28.56
CA MET A 1 37.65 18.29 -27.61
C MET A 1 36.89 18.78 -26.39
N VAL A 2 35.57 18.66 -26.38
CA VAL A 2 34.78 18.85 -25.16
C VAL A 2 34.57 17.45 -24.58
N ASN A 3 35.31 17.19 -23.51
CA ASN A 3 35.27 15.94 -22.78
C ASN A 3 33.99 15.97 -21.91
N PHE A 4 32.89 15.44 -22.44
CA PHE A 4 31.72 15.13 -21.62
C PHE A 4 32.05 13.85 -20.84
N GLY A 5 32.82 14.02 -19.78
CA GLY A 5 33.01 13.00 -18.76
C GLY A 5 31.65 12.63 -18.19
N ALA A 6 31.36 11.34 -18.22
CA ALA A 6 30.20 10.73 -17.57
C ALA A 6 30.08 11.29 -16.14
N ILE A 7 28.95 11.92 -15.85
CA ILE A 7 28.56 12.30 -14.49
C ILE A 7 28.21 11.00 -13.78
N ALA A 8 29.19 10.38 -13.15
CA ALA A 8 28.91 9.50 -12.02
C ALA A 8 28.27 10.38 -10.93
N PRO A 9 27.11 10.03 -10.37
CA PRO A 9 26.56 10.79 -9.26
C PRO A 9 27.58 10.73 -8.13
N ASN A 10 28.06 11.89 -7.68
CA ASN A 10 28.89 11.97 -6.49
C ASN A 10 28.11 11.32 -5.35
N ASP A 11 28.59 10.16 -4.88
CA ASP A 11 27.91 9.35 -3.88
C ASP A 11 27.53 10.19 -2.65
N ASP A 12 28.39 11.13 -2.26
CA ASP A 12 28.15 12.03 -1.12
C ASP A 12 26.92 12.94 -1.26
N GLU A 13 26.64 13.48 -2.46
CA GLU A 13 25.48 14.37 -2.65
C GLU A 13 24.18 13.56 -2.69
N SER A 14 24.21 12.39 -3.33
CA SER A 14 23.07 11.47 -3.38
C SER A 14 22.74 10.93 -1.98
N VAL A 15 23.78 10.62 -1.19
CA VAL A 15 23.64 10.21 0.22
C VAL A 15 22.96 11.31 1.03
N LYS A 16 23.42 12.56 0.96
CA LYS A 16 22.78 13.68 1.68
C LYS A 16 21.33 13.88 1.26
N LEU A 17 21.04 13.79 -0.04
CA LEU A 17 19.67 13.87 -0.57
C LEU A 17 18.79 12.75 -0.01
N PHE A 18 19.25 11.50 -0.02
CA PHE A 18 18.49 10.36 0.47
C PHE A 18 18.29 10.39 1.99
N LEU A 19 19.27 10.90 2.73
CA LEU A 19 19.11 11.14 4.17
C LEU A 19 18.14 12.30 4.45
N SER A 20 18.13 13.35 3.62
CA SER A 20 17.24 14.51 3.79
C SER A 20 15.76 14.19 3.61
N ILE A 21 15.44 13.14 2.84
CA ILE A 21 14.08 12.61 2.70
C ILE A 21 13.71 11.62 3.81
N GLY A 22 14.59 11.39 4.79
CA GLY A 22 14.33 10.55 5.95
C GLY A 22 14.55 9.05 5.76
N LEU A 23 15.33 8.62 4.75
CA LEU A 23 15.74 7.22 4.62
C LEU A 23 16.81 6.85 5.65
N ASP A 24 16.77 5.61 6.13
CA ASP A 24 17.83 5.09 7.02
C ASP A 24 19.14 4.90 6.25
N GLU A 25 20.26 5.18 6.92
CA GLU A 25 21.62 5.04 6.37
C GLU A 25 21.88 3.67 5.71
N LYS A 26 21.30 2.60 6.27
CA LYS A 26 21.39 1.25 5.71
C LYS A 26 20.75 1.18 4.32
N THR A 27 19.54 1.71 4.18
CA THR A 27 18.80 1.77 2.91
C THR A 27 19.49 2.67 1.90
N VAL A 28 20.02 3.81 2.36
CA VAL A 28 20.84 4.71 1.53
C VAL A 28 22.05 3.99 0.96
N THR A 29 22.80 3.29 1.82
CA THR A 29 24.00 2.52 1.42
C THR A 29 23.66 1.42 0.40
N THR A 30 22.56 0.68 0.60
CA THR A 30 22.10 -0.32 -0.38
C THR A 30 21.67 0.33 -1.69
N THR A 31 21.07 1.52 -1.64
CA THR A 31 20.57 2.23 -2.81
C THR A 31 21.71 2.75 -3.67
N ILE A 32 22.72 3.41 -3.09
CA ILE A 32 23.90 3.92 -3.80
C ILE A 32 24.70 2.80 -4.47
N ASN A 33 24.74 1.61 -3.86
CA ASN A 33 25.35 0.42 -4.46
C ASN A 33 24.60 -0.05 -5.72
N ASN A 34 23.37 0.41 -5.95
CA ASN A 34 22.59 0.14 -7.14
C ASN A 34 22.43 1.41 -7.99
N PRO A 35 23.29 1.62 -9.01
CA PRO A 35 23.30 2.87 -9.78
C PRO A 35 21.99 3.13 -10.53
N LYS A 36 21.26 2.08 -10.92
CA LYS A 36 19.94 2.23 -11.57
C LYS A 36 18.90 2.80 -10.62
N VAL A 37 18.82 2.25 -9.40
CA VAL A 37 17.88 2.71 -8.38
C VAL A 37 18.26 4.10 -7.91
N THR A 38 19.55 4.39 -7.75
CA THR A 38 20.06 5.72 -7.39
C THR A 38 19.65 6.79 -8.41
N ALA A 39 19.85 6.52 -9.70
CA ALA A 39 19.43 7.44 -10.76
C ALA A 39 17.91 7.67 -10.75
N ASN A 40 17.12 6.59 -10.63
CA ASN A 40 15.67 6.66 -10.59
C ASN A 40 15.16 7.44 -9.37
N LEU A 41 15.72 7.16 -8.18
CA LEU A 41 15.33 7.83 -6.95
C LEU A 41 15.68 9.31 -6.96
N THR A 42 16.87 9.65 -7.47
CA THR A 42 17.29 11.04 -7.65
C THR A 42 16.35 11.79 -8.59
N ALA A 43 15.97 11.19 -9.72
CA ALA A 43 14.99 11.76 -10.64
C ALA A 43 13.63 11.99 -9.94
N VAL A 44 13.13 11.00 -9.20
CA VAL A 44 11.87 11.11 -8.43
C VAL A 44 11.92 12.23 -7.39
N ILE A 45 13.04 12.41 -6.68
CA ILE A 45 13.21 13.48 -5.69
C ILE A 45 13.20 14.86 -6.35
N HIS A 46 13.88 15.00 -7.49
CA HIS A 46 13.86 16.24 -8.26
C HIS A 46 12.48 16.55 -8.85
N GLU A 47 11.81 15.54 -9.40
CA GLU A 47 10.45 15.66 -9.96
C GLU A 47 9.41 16.02 -8.89
N SER A 48 9.55 15.48 -7.68
CA SER A 48 8.65 15.76 -6.56
C SER A 48 8.93 17.11 -5.88
N GLY A 49 10.07 17.75 -6.15
CA GLY A 49 10.43 19.06 -5.60
C GLY A 49 10.77 19.04 -4.10
N VAL A 50 11.05 17.87 -3.52
CA VAL A 50 11.40 17.71 -2.09
C VAL A 50 12.90 17.76 -1.83
N THR A 51 13.66 18.45 -2.68
CA THR A 51 15.12 18.60 -2.54
C THR A 51 15.54 19.31 -1.26
N ASN A 52 14.61 20.02 -0.61
CA ASN A 52 14.82 20.68 0.70
C ASN A 52 14.58 19.75 1.90
N GLY A 53 14.31 18.46 1.66
CA GLY A 53 13.97 17.47 2.68
C GLY A 53 12.46 17.26 2.83
N CYS A 54 12.09 16.11 3.40
CA CYS A 54 10.70 15.76 3.66
C CYS A 54 10.56 14.83 4.87
N ASP A 55 9.32 14.56 5.28
CA ASP A 55 9.06 13.60 6.36
C ASP A 55 9.45 12.17 5.94
N ARG A 56 9.87 11.37 6.92
CA ARG A 56 10.24 9.96 6.70
C ARG A 56 9.14 9.16 6.00
N THR A 57 7.87 9.47 6.29
CA THR A 57 6.73 8.82 5.62
C THR A 57 6.74 9.13 4.12
N THR A 58 6.86 10.40 3.76
CA THR A 58 6.92 10.88 2.37
C THR A 58 8.12 10.29 1.64
N GLY A 59 9.30 10.27 2.25
CA GLY A 59 10.51 9.69 1.65
C GLY A 59 10.38 8.19 1.37
N ASN A 60 9.79 7.43 2.28
CA ASN A 60 9.55 6.00 2.07
C ASN A 60 8.57 5.72 0.92
N LEU A 61 7.55 6.56 0.74
CA LEU A 61 6.62 6.47 -0.38
C LEU A 61 7.34 6.75 -1.71
N LEU A 62 8.14 7.82 -1.77
CA LEU A 62 8.93 8.17 -2.96
C LEU A 62 9.96 7.07 -3.31
N TYR A 63 10.61 6.49 -2.30
CA TYR A 63 11.49 5.34 -2.46
C TYR A 63 10.77 4.14 -3.07
N THR A 64 9.55 3.87 -2.62
CA THR A 64 8.71 2.80 -3.18
C THR A 64 8.35 3.07 -4.64
N VAL A 65 8.01 4.31 -5.00
CA VAL A 65 7.75 4.69 -6.40
C VAL A 65 8.99 4.45 -7.27
N ALA A 66 10.16 4.87 -6.80
CA ALA A 66 11.42 4.73 -7.54
C ALA A 66 11.83 3.27 -7.77
N THR A 67 11.54 2.38 -6.83
CA THR A 67 11.94 0.96 -6.87
C THR A 67 10.91 0.05 -7.51
N LYS A 68 9.61 0.28 -7.26
CA LYS A 68 8.51 -0.62 -7.65
C LYS A 68 7.79 -0.16 -8.91
N HIS A 69 7.73 1.14 -9.19
CA HIS A 69 6.81 1.74 -10.16
C HIS A 69 7.54 2.61 -11.21
N HIS A 70 8.54 2.01 -11.86
CA HIS A 70 9.52 2.72 -12.68
C HIS A 70 9.06 3.10 -14.11
N SER A 71 8.06 2.42 -14.71
CA SER A 71 7.80 2.54 -16.17
C SER A 71 6.44 3.11 -16.59
N ASN A 72 5.35 2.87 -15.87
CA ASN A 72 4.00 3.08 -16.44
C ASN A 72 3.34 4.42 -16.07
N LEU A 73 3.94 5.20 -15.15
CA LEU A 73 3.31 6.40 -14.57
C LEU A 73 3.88 7.72 -15.08
N LEU A 74 4.74 7.72 -16.11
CA LEU A 74 5.51 8.91 -16.50
C LEU A 74 4.65 10.13 -16.81
N LEU A 75 3.41 9.93 -17.30
CA LEU A 75 2.49 11.02 -17.61
C LEU A 75 1.81 11.63 -16.36
N HIS A 76 1.50 10.83 -15.34
CA HIS A 76 0.75 11.26 -14.16
C HIS A 76 1.59 11.34 -12.87
N ARG A 77 2.88 11.01 -12.95
CA ARG A 77 3.86 11.14 -11.84
C ARG A 77 3.84 12.50 -11.15
N PRO A 78 3.81 13.65 -11.86
CA PRO A 78 3.79 14.96 -11.20
C PRO A 78 2.55 15.15 -10.31
N THR A 79 1.40 14.66 -10.76
CA THR A 79 0.17 14.68 -9.96
C THR A 79 0.32 13.80 -8.74
N LEU A 80 0.78 12.56 -8.89
CA LEU A 80 0.99 11.65 -7.77
C LEU A 80 1.94 12.25 -6.71
N PHE A 81 3.06 12.84 -7.14
CA PHE A 81 4.00 13.50 -6.23
C PHE A 81 3.37 14.69 -5.52
N LYS A 82 2.57 15.51 -6.20
CA LYS A 82 1.85 16.61 -5.55
C LYS A 82 0.96 16.11 -4.42
N TYR A 83 0.28 14.97 -4.59
CA TYR A 83 -0.57 14.37 -3.55
C TYR A 83 0.25 13.79 -2.38
N ILE A 84 1.40 13.16 -2.66
CA ILE A 84 2.32 12.64 -1.64
C ILE A 84 2.93 13.79 -0.83
N VAL A 85 3.41 14.85 -1.49
CA VAL A 85 4.02 16.03 -0.84
C VAL A 85 2.97 16.82 -0.06
N SER A 86 1.73 16.93 -0.58
CA SER A 86 0.61 17.54 0.15
C SER A 86 0.10 16.67 1.31
N SER A 87 0.74 15.53 1.59
CA SER A 87 0.35 14.58 2.65
C SER A 87 -1.08 14.04 2.51
N LYS A 88 -1.64 14.04 1.30
CA LYS A 88 -2.94 13.42 0.99
C LYS A 88 -2.83 11.90 0.91
N ILE A 89 -1.70 11.41 0.38
CA ILE A 89 -1.34 9.99 0.35
C ILE A 89 -0.27 9.78 1.43
N LYS A 90 -0.63 9.02 2.47
CA LYS A 90 0.26 8.77 3.63
C LYS A 90 0.65 7.30 3.76
N THR A 91 -0.03 6.40 3.06
CA THR A 91 0.18 4.96 3.19
C THR A 91 0.55 4.31 1.87
N LEU A 92 1.27 3.18 1.96
CA LEU A 92 1.64 2.38 0.79
C LEU A 92 0.42 1.82 0.05
N ALA A 93 -0.66 1.49 0.77
CA ALA A 93 -1.89 1.00 0.17
C ALA A 93 -2.55 2.06 -0.73
N GLN A 94 -2.62 3.32 -0.25
CA GLN A 94 -3.13 4.44 -1.05
C GLN A 94 -2.23 4.72 -2.26
N LEU A 95 -0.91 4.59 -2.10
CA LEU A 95 0.04 4.72 -3.21
C LEU A 95 -0.18 3.65 -4.28
N ASP A 96 -0.29 2.38 -3.88
CA ASP A 96 -0.52 1.27 -4.80
C ASP A 96 -1.90 1.41 -5.48
N ALA A 97 -2.94 1.84 -4.76
CA ALA A 97 -4.25 2.13 -5.34
C ALA A 97 -4.20 3.28 -6.36
N ALA A 98 -3.48 4.35 -6.07
CA ALA A 98 -3.26 5.46 -7.00
C ALA A 98 -2.56 5.00 -8.27
N VAL A 99 -1.54 4.15 -8.14
CA VAL A 99 -0.83 3.57 -9.27
C VAL A 99 -1.77 2.71 -10.12
N LEU A 100 -2.54 1.82 -9.49
CA LEU A 100 -3.52 0.98 -10.18
C LEU A 100 -4.60 1.80 -10.88
N PHE A 101 -5.03 2.91 -10.30
CA PHE A 101 -5.99 3.82 -10.94
C PHE A 101 -5.40 4.40 -12.24
N PHE A 102 -4.16 4.88 -12.20
CA PHE A 102 -3.50 5.40 -13.40
C PHE A 102 -3.24 4.33 -14.46
N ASP A 103 -2.86 3.12 -14.05
CA ASP A 103 -2.66 2.00 -14.99
C ASP A 103 -3.97 1.61 -15.72
N ASN A 104 -5.13 1.77 -15.07
CA ASN A 104 -6.43 1.45 -15.64
C ASN A 104 -7.09 2.61 -16.42
N HIS A 105 -6.64 3.85 -16.22
CA HIS A 105 -7.27 5.05 -16.79
C HIS A 105 -6.36 5.89 -17.71
N ALA A 106 -5.09 5.52 -17.93
CA ALA A 106 -4.22 6.23 -18.88
C ALA A 106 -4.61 5.93 -20.34
N PRO A 107 -4.78 6.92 -21.25
CA PRO A 107 -4.43 8.35 -21.20
C PRO A 107 -5.65 9.30 -21.21
N GLU A 108 -6.81 8.91 -20.66
CA GLU A 108 -7.97 9.80 -20.60
C GLU A 108 -7.82 10.82 -19.46
N ASP A 109 -8.36 12.03 -19.65
CA ASP A 109 -8.49 13.04 -18.59
C ASP A 109 -9.30 12.44 -17.43
N PHE A 110 -8.59 11.93 -16.43
CA PHE A 110 -9.22 11.33 -15.26
C PHE A 110 -9.83 12.41 -14.37
N LYS A 111 -10.98 12.10 -13.75
CA LYS A 111 -11.60 13.03 -12.81
C LYS A 111 -10.87 12.95 -11.47
N LEU A 112 -10.41 14.10 -10.98
CA LEU A 112 -9.75 14.20 -9.67
C LEU A 112 -10.60 13.61 -8.53
N ASN A 113 -11.92 13.76 -8.58
CA ASN A 113 -12.81 13.21 -7.55
C ASN A 113 -12.80 11.67 -7.53
N GLU A 114 -12.84 11.03 -8.71
CA GLU A 114 -12.80 9.56 -8.84
C GLU A 114 -11.43 9.02 -8.39
N PHE A 115 -10.36 9.77 -8.70
CA PHE A 115 -9.02 9.45 -8.20
C PHE A 115 -8.93 9.56 -6.68
N GLU A 116 -9.42 10.64 -6.08
CA GLU A 116 -9.38 10.81 -4.62
C GLU A 116 -10.19 9.72 -3.91
N GLU A 117 -11.35 9.35 -4.45
CA GLU A 117 -12.20 8.26 -3.94
C GLU A 117 -11.51 6.90 -4.07
N ALA A 118 -10.98 6.56 -5.25
CA ALA A 118 -10.28 5.30 -5.48
C ALA A 118 -9.01 5.15 -4.63
N CYS A 119 -8.32 6.27 -4.36
CA CYS A 119 -7.14 6.30 -3.51
C CYS A 119 -7.49 6.38 -2.01
N GLY A 120 -8.76 6.55 -1.63
CA GLY A 120 -9.15 6.76 -0.24
C GLY A 120 -8.53 8.01 0.40
N VAL A 121 -8.35 9.08 -0.38
CA VAL A 121 -7.85 10.36 0.11
C VAL A 121 -8.91 11.01 1.01
N GLY A 122 -8.56 11.29 2.27
CA GLY A 122 -9.49 11.84 3.26
C GLY A 122 -10.25 10.78 4.07
N VAL A 123 -10.04 9.49 3.81
CA VAL A 123 -10.51 8.41 4.69
C VAL A 123 -9.48 8.20 5.80
N GLU A 124 -9.65 8.90 6.93
CA GLU A 124 -8.93 8.58 8.15
C GLU A 124 -9.62 7.39 8.82
N VAL A 125 -9.09 6.18 8.59
CA VAL A 125 -9.54 4.99 9.32
C VAL A 125 -9.08 5.15 10.77
N SER A 126 -10.03 5.37 11.67
CA SER A 126 -9.73 5.49 13.10
C SER A 126 -9.41 4.11 13.67
N ALA A 127 -8.67 4.06 14.78
CA ALA A 127 -8.39 2.80 15.49
C ALA A 127 -9.69 2.05 15.88
N GLU A 128 -10.78 2.78 16.11
CA GLU A 128 -12.10 2.24 16.46
C GLU A 128 -12.74 1.47 15.28
N ASP A 129 -12.48 1.88 14.04
CA ASP A 129 -12.99 1.18 12.85
C ASP A 129 -12.24 -0.14 12.61
N ILE A 130 -10.95 -0.17 12.94
CA ILE A 130 -10.13 -1.39 12.91
C ILE A 130 -10.58 -2.36 13.99
N GLU A 131 -10.85 -1.87 15.21
CA GLU A 131 -11.34 -2.69 16.31
C GLU A 131 -12.72 -3.27 15.99
N LYS A 132 -13.64 -2.48 15.44
CA LYS A 132 -14.95 -2.97 14.97
C LYS A 132 -14.83 -4.03 13.89
N ALA A 133 -13.96 -3.84 12.89
CA ALA A 133 -13.77 -4.81 11.83
C ALA A 133 -13.18 -6.14 12.38
N ALA A 134 -12.21 -6.06 13.30
CA ALA A 134 -11.65 -7.22 13.97
C ALA A 134 -12.70 -7.97 14.81
N ASP A 135 -13.52 -7.23 15.55
CA ASP A 135 -14.64 -7.78 16.35
C ASP A 135 -15.71 -8.44 15.48
N GLU A 136 -16.04 -7.84 14.34
CA GLU A 136 -16.97 -8.44 13.38
C GLU A 136 -16.43 -9.73 12.78
N LEU A 137 -15.14 -9.76 12.41
CA LEU A 137 -14.48 -10.97 11.93
C LEU A 137 -14.46 -12.05 13.01
N LEU A 138 -14.10 -11.71 14.26
CA LEU A 138 -14.14 -12.63 15.39
C LEU A 138 -15.55 -13.17 15.65
N LYS A 139 -16.58 -12.32 15.59
CA LYS A 139 -17.99 -12.74 15.72
C LYS A 139 -18.41 -13.69 14.60
N ARG A 140 -18.01 -13.42 13.35
CA ARG A 140 -18.31 -14.31 12.21
C ARG A 140 -17.62 -15.66 12.36
N ILE A 141 -16.32 -15.68 12.69
CA ILE A 141 -15.55 -16.92 12.91
C ILE A 141 -16.17 -17.72 14.06
N ARG A 142 -16.52 -17.05 15.17
CA ARG A 142 -17.17 -17.71 16.32
C ARG A 142 -18.54 -18.28 15.96
N LYS A 143 -19.34 -17.55 15.18
CA LYS A 143 -20.66 -18.01 14.71
C LYS A 143 -20.54 -19.18 13.75
N GLN A 144 -19.56 -19.17 12.86
CA GLN A 144 -19.32 -20.25 11.90
C GLN A 144 -18.77 -21.50 12.59
N SER A 145 -17.82 -21.33 13.52
CA SER A 145 -17.32 -22.41 14.38
C SER A 145 -18.43 -23.01 15.23
N TRP A 146 -19.31 -22.20 15.82
CA TRP A 146 -20.48 -22.69 16.56
C TRP A 146 -21.47 -23.40 15.64
N SER A 147 -21.77 -22.85 14.46
CA SER A 147 -22.66 -23.47 13.47
C SER A 147 -22.13 -24.84 13.05
N SER A 148 -20.86 -24.93 12.66
CA SER A 148 -20.21 -26.20 12.31
C SER A 148 -20.13 -27.16 13.49
N SER A 149 -19.89 -26.68 14.71
CA SER A 149 -19.87 -27.53 15.90
C SER A 149 -21.26 -28.05 16.26
N THR A 150 -22.31 -27.23 16.12
CA THR A 150 -23.70 -27.69 16.31
C THR A 150 -24.11 -28.67 15.23
N GLU A 151 -23.75 -28.42 13.97
CA GLU A 151 -24.04 -29.30 12.82
C GLU A 151 -23.31 -30.65 12.95
N LEU A 152 -22.06 -30.65 13.43
CA LEU A 152 -21.33 -31.88 13.78
C LEU A 152 -21.94 -32.63 14.97
N MET A 153 -22.48 -31.94 15.99
CA MET A 153 -23.22 -32.63 17.07
C MET A 153 -24.52 -33.25 16.57
N TRP A 154 -25.23 -32.60 15.64
CA TRP A 154 -26.42 -33.18 15.00
C TRP A 154 -26.05 -34.38 14.11
N VAL A 155 -24.95 -34.31 13.37
CA VAL A 155 -24.44 -35.42 12.54
C VAL A 155 -23.96 -36.60 13.39
N ASN A 156 -23.24 -36.36 14.50
CA ASN A 156 -22.79 -37.41 15.42
C ASN A 156 -23.93 -38.04 16.25
N CYS A 157 -25.08 -37.37 16.38
CA CYS A 157 -26.25 -37.98 16.99
C CYS A 157 -26.93 -39.02 16.07
N LEU A 158 -26.57 -39.08 14.78
CA LEU A 158 -27.21 -39.95 13.80
C LEU A 158 -26.50 -41.29 13.53
N ASP A 159 -25.38 -41.60 14.19
CA ASP A 159 -24.69 -42.88 13.96
C ASP A 159 -24.12 -43.54 15.23
N MET A 160 -25.01 -44.13 16.04
CA MET A 160 -24.63 -45.22 16.93
C MET A 160 -25.68 -46.35 17.04
N SER A 161 -26.71 -46.35 16.18
CA SER A 161 -27.73 -47.43 16.21
C SER A 161 -28.39 -47.75 14.86
N GLY A 162 -27.91 -47.21 13.74
CA GLY A 162 -28.38 -47.62 12.39
C GLY A 162 -29.90 -47.53 12.16
N LYS A 163 -30.61 -46.63 12.85
CA LYS A 163 -32.04 -46.39 12.64
C LYS A 163 -32.29 -44.90 12.52
N VAL A 164 -32.89 -44.50 11.40
CA VAL A 164 -33.40 -43.14 11.19
C VAL A 164 -34.52 -42.90 12.21
N CYS A 165 -34.29 -42.03 13.18
CA CYS A 165 -35.35 -41.53 14.05
C CYS A 165 -36.25 -40.60 13.22
N HIS A 166 -37.42 -41.10 12.82
CA HIS A 166 -38.56 -40.23 12.50
C HIS A 166 -38.91 -39.43 13.76
N GLY A 167 -39.06 -38.12 13.57
CA GLY A 167 -38.86 -37.13 14.62
C GLY A 167 -39.85 -37.14 15.78
N GLN A 168 -39.46 -36.42 16.82
CA GLN A 168 -40.39 -35.71 17.68
C GLN A 168 -39.67 -34.52 18.31
N ILE A 169 -40.07 -33.32 17.90
CA ILE A 169 -39.71 -32.06 18.56
C ILE A 169 -40.39 -32.09 19.92
N LEU A 170 -39.61 -32.32 20.97
CA LEU A 170 -40.03 -32.05 22.34
C LEU A 170 -39.70 -30.59 22.63
N ARG A 171 -40.72 -29.72 22.65
CA ARG A 171 -40.75 -28.57 23.56
C ARG A 171 -42.18 -28.06 23.74
N LEU A 172 -42.46 -27.78 25.01
CA LEU A 172 -43.63 -27.13 25.60
C LEU A 172 -44.11 -25.90 24.83
#